data_AF-A0A9W6WUU0-F1
#
_entry.id   AF-A0A9W6WUU0-F1
#
_cell.length_a   1.000
_cell.length_b   1.000
_cell.length_c   1.000
_cell.angle_alpha   90.00
_cell.angle_beta   90.00
_cell.angle_gamma   90.00
#
_symmetry.space_group_name_H-M   'P 1'
#
loop_
_entity.id
_entity.type
_entity.pdbx_description
1 polymer ?
#
loop_
_entity_poly.entity_id
_entity_poly.type
_entity_poly.pdbx_seq_one_letter_code
_entity_poly.pdbx_strand_id
1 'polypeptide(L)'
;MEVRSVTVEDLDEYVAPERSEKQQGVALEDAWAADVATSGSDCKAASEFDDAPFAVHSREIRKMWAEPDASDVQVRGKTYMDDQEKVPAGKAIGKLLHVDLLKFGTAEERHHLAMKEETRPNSVLAYCREAFPDSRVFIVNIELPNADNLSLVIYWLLPPAPETPEEDESAAAFYRLLDRFCEEGDDEFRNNRFKLIPNLVEGPWILQTLVPNRPALTGTKLTQHYFRRSNYFELDLDIASSTAAQYIGAMCQSWASYLRMHLYLTLQGENEDELQERVLGGVDVSYLDLELATEFS
;
A
#
# COMPACT_ATOMS: atom_id res chain seq x y z
N MET A 1 -23.60 21.61 -4.49
CA MET A 1 -23.42 20.17 -4.36
C MET A 1 -24.19 19.73 -3.14
N GLU A 2 -25.18 18.85 -3.30
CA GLU A 2 -25.79 18.19 -2.14
C GLU A 2 -24.71 17.31 -1.48
N VAL A 3 -24.39 17.59 -0.22
CA VAL A 3 -23.51 16.72 0.56
C VAL A 3 -24.34 15.49 0.89
N ARG A 4 -24.19 14.41 0.10
CA ARG A 4 -24.81 13.12 0.41
C ARG A 4 -24.19 12.64 1.73
N SER A 5 -25.00 12.54 2.78
CA SER A 5 -24.55 11.99 4.06
C SER A 5 -24.23 10.51 3.88
N VAL A 6 -23.05 10.07 4.31
CA VAL A 6 -22.66 8.66 4.31
C VAL A 6 -23.54 7.92 5.32
N THR A 7 -24.24 6.89 4.86
CA THR A 7 -25.06 6.02 5.72
C THR A 7 -24.24 4.85 6.24
N VAL A 8 -24.77 4.15 7.26
CA VAL A 8 -24.17 2.89 7.74
C VAL A 8 -24.14 1.84 6.64
N GLU A 9 -25.19 1.76 5.81
CA GLU A 9 -25.26 0.83 4.67
C GLU A 9 -24.18 1.11 3.64
N ASP A 10 -23.93 2.39 3.31
CA ASP A 10 -22.85 2.78 2.39
C ASP A 10 -21.47 2.35 2.94
N LEU A 11 -21.26 2.45 4.27
CA LEU A 11 -20.01 2.01 4.91
C LEU A 11 -19.90 0.50 4.93
N ASP A 12 -20.96 -0.22 5.31
CA ASP A 12 -21.00 -1.68 5.37
C ASP A 12 -20.72 -2.29 3.99
N GLU A 13 -21.28 -1.73 2.93
CA GLU A 13 -21.00 -2.14 1.54
C GLU A 13 -19.53 -1.88 1.17
N TYR A 14 -19.00 -0.70 1.50
CA TYR A 14 -17.59 -0.37 1.22
C TYR A 14 -16.61 -1.28 1.98
N VAL A 15 -16.94 -1.62 3.23
CA VAL A 15 -16.15 -2.52 4.08
C VAL A 15 -16.55 -3.99 3.93
N ALA A 16 -17.40 -4.37 2.97
CA ALA A 16 -17.71 -5.76 2.67
C ALA A 16 -16.55 -6.48 1.95
N PRO A 17 -16.38 -7.81 2.18
CA PRO A 17 -15.45 -8.65 1.42
C PRO A 17 -15.75 -8.62 -0.08
N GLU A 18 -14.68 -8.69 -0.89
CA GLU A 18 -14.81 -8.81 -2.35
C GLU A 18 -15.54 -10.12 -2.71
N ARG A 19 -16.56 -10.06 -3.57
CA ARG A 19 -17.28 -11.25 -4.04
C ARG A 19 -16.41 -11.98 -5.05
N SER A 20 -16.05 -13.24 -4.79
CA SER A 20 -15.41 -14.09 -5.80
C SER A 20 -16.46 -14.54 -6.83
N GLU A 21 -16.20 -14.35 -8.13
CA GLU A 21 -17.15 -14.64 -9.23
C GLU A 21 -17.44 -16.14 -9.46
N LYS A 22 -17.08 -17.02 -8.53
CA LYS A 22 -17.42 -18.46 -8.57
C LYS A 22 -18.17 -18.90 -7.31
N GLN A 23 -19.36 -18.37 -7.08
CA GLN A 23 -20.32 -18.95 -6.14
C GLN A 23 -21.62 -19.35 -6.84
N GLN A 24 -21.62 -20.53 -7.45
CA GLN A 24 -22.78 -21.40 -7.42
C GLN A 24 -22.35 -22.71 -6.74
N GLY A 25 -22.63 -22.83 -5.45
CA GLY A 25 -22.53 -24.11 -4.74
C GLY A 25 -22.04 -23.99 -3.31
N VAL A 26 -23.00 -23.96 -2.38
CA VAL A 26 -22.88 -24.20 -0.93
C VAL A 26 -22.12 -23.11 -0.15
N ALA A 27 -22.91 -22.29 0.55
CA ALA A 27 -22.43 -21.49 1.66
C ALA A 27 -21.79 -22.39 2.71
N LEU A 28 -20.46 -22.29 2.88
CA LEU A 28 -19.86 -22.51 4.19
C LEU A 28 -19.78 -21.15 4.88
N GLU A 29 -20.31 -21.12 6.09
CA GLU A 29 -20.33 -20.01 7.01
C GLU A 29 -18.92 -19.44 7.25
N ASP A 30 -18.90 -18.12 7.48
CA ASP A 30 -17.78 -17.23 7.80
C ASP A 30 -16.61 -17.89 8.55
N ALA A 31 -15.48 -18.05 7.85
CA ALA A 31 -14.18 -18.40 8.45
C ALA A 31 -13.30 -17.16 8.77
N TRP A 32 -13.90 -15.97 8.87
CA TRP A 32 -13.19 -14.72 9.19
C TRP A 32 -13.14 -14.44 10.69
N ALA A 33 -12.48 -15.34 11.42
CA ALA A 33 -12.01 -15.08 12.78
C ALA A 33 -10.67 -15.82 13.01
N ALA A 34 -9.70 -15.61 12.13
CA ALA A 34 -8.31 -15.81 12.51
C ALA A 34 -7.79 -14.44 12.94
N ASP A 35 -7.92 -14.17 14.24
CA ASP A 35 -7.24 -13.04 14.89
C ASP A 35 -5.76 -13.11 14.53
N VAL A 36 -5.28 -12.14 13.75
CA VAL A 36 -3.84 -11.91 13.59
C VAL A 36 -3.35 -11.51 14.97
N ALA A 37 -2.62 -12.41 15.62
CA ALA A 37 -2.04 -12.16 16.92
C ALA A 37 -1.18 -10.89 16.83
N THR A 38 -1.51 -9.89 17.64
CA THR A 38 -0.70 -8.69 17.82
C THR A 38 0.63 -9.10 18.47
N SER A 39 1.63 -9.41 17.64
CA SER A 39 2.99 -9.63 18.10
C SER A 39 3.56 -8.28 18.54
N GLY A 40 3.50 -8.01 19.85
CA GLY A 40 4.16 -6.88 20.48
C GLY A 40 5.67 -7.01 20.38
N SER A 41 6.25 -6.43 19.33
CA SER A 41 7.66 -6.08 19.27
C SER A 41 7.78 -4.56 19.32
N ASP A 42 8.16 -4.06 20.50
CA ASP A 42 8.35 -2.63 20.82
C ASP A 42 9.68 -2.06 20.26
N CYS A 43 10.32 -2.75 19.31
CA CYS A 43 11.57 -2.32 18.70
C CYS A 43 11.29 -1.90 17.25
N LYS A 44 11.12 -0.59 16.98
CA LYS A 44 11.19 -0.10 15.60
C LYS A 44 12.57 -0.48 15.05
N ALA A 45 12.60 -1.39 14.07
CA ALA A 45 13.84 -1.71 13.38
C ALA A 45 14.40 -0.42 12.73
N ALA A 46 15.70 -0.20 12.88
CA ALA A 46 16.38 0.88 12.17
C ALA A 46 16.22 0.66 10.66
N SER A 47 15.99 1.74 9.89
CA SER A 47 15.92 1.60 8.44
C SER A 47 17.34 1.43 7.90
N GLU A 48 17.51 0.56 6.91
CA GLU A 48 18.77 0.40 6.18
C GLU A 48 19.18 1.71 5.47
N PHE A 49 18.24 2.64 5.29
CA PHE A 49 18.41 3.92 4.60
C PHE A 49 18.46 5.14 5.53
N ASP A 50 18.67 4.94 6.84
CA ASP A 50 18.71 6.04 7.81
C ASP A 50 19.81 7.08 7.54
N ASP A 51 20.91 6.65 6.92
CA ASP A 51 22.04 7.51 6.53
C ASP A 51 21.99 7.94 5.05
N ALA A 52 20.92 7.61 4.32
CA ALA A 52 20.80 7.95 2.91
C ALA A 52 20.63 9.47 2.71
N PRO A 53 21.12 10.06 1.60
CA PRO A 53 21.04 11.51 1.38
C PRO A 53 19.61 12.07 1.42
N PHE A 54 18.63 11.29 0.97
CA PHE A 54 17.21 11.69 0.95
C PHE A 54 16.56 11.73 2.34
N ALA A 55 17.17 11.13 3.37
CA ALA A 55 16.65 11.13 4.75
C ALA A 55 16.63 12.53 5.40
N VAL A 56 17.18 13.54 4.71
CA VAL A 56 17.06 14.95 5.10
C VAL A 56 15.65 15.50 4.92
N HIS A 57 14.87 14.93 4.00
CA HIS A 57 13.48 15.30 3.75
C HIS A 57 12.57 14.66 4.79
N SER A 58 11.46 15.33 5.12
CA SER A 58 10.45 14.83 6.05
C SER A 58 11.03 14.31 7.37
N ARG A 59 12.12 14.94 7.85
CA ARG A 59 12.94 14.44 8.96
C ARG A 59 12.15 14.37 10.26
N GLU A 60 11.23 15.32 10.45
CA GLU A 60 10.38 15.44 11.62
C GLU A 60 9.45 14.23 11.78
N ILE A 61 9.00 13.64 10.66
CA ILE A 61 8.15 12.44 10.66
C ILE A 61 8.94 11.13 10.58
N ARG A 62 10.28 11.15 10.47
CA ARG A 62 11.08 9.92 10.33
C ARG A 62 10.79 8.90 11.44
N LYS A 63 10.60 9.37 12.68
CA LYS A 63 10.30 8.51 13.83
C LYS A 63 8.87 7.95 13.84
N MET A 64 8.01 8.44 12.96
CA MET A 64 6.59 8.10 12.85
C MET A 64 6.34 6.96 11.85
N TRP A 65 7.39 6.41 11.24
CA TRP A 65 7.25 5.25 10.36
C TRP A 65 8.40 4.25 10.46
N ALA A 66 8.13 3.00 10.07
CA ALA A 66 9.11 1.92 10.01
C ALA A 66 8.69 0.85 8.99
N GLU A 67 9.58 -0.07 8.66
CA GLU A 67 9.24 -1.28 7.90
C GLU A 67 8.65 -2.34 8.87
N PRO A 68 7.39 -2.76 8.70
CA PRO A 68 6.78 -3.82 9.50
C PRO A 68 7.17 -5.21 8.96
N ASP A 69 7.13 -6.23 9.81
CA ASP A 69 7.23 -7.61 9.36
C ASP A 69 5.97 -8.01 8.58
N ALA A 70 6.15 -8.68 7.44
CA ALA A 70 5.08 -9.16 6.58
C ALA A 70 4.87 -10.69 6.69
N SER A 71 5.69 -11.38 7.50
CA SER A 71 5.76 -12.85 7.51
C SER A 71 4.41 -13.53 7.75
N ASP A 72 3.59 -12.98 8.65
CA ASP A 72 2.30 -13.54 9.04
C ASP A 72 1.11 -13.02 8.21
N VAL A 73 1.34 -12.12 7.24
CA VAL A 73 0.29 -11.60 6.36
C VAL A 73 -0.26 -12.74 5.49
N GLN A 74 -1.58 -12.97 5.55
CA GLN A 74 -2.22 -14.06 4.83
C GLN A 74 -2.51 -13.67 3.37
N VAL A 75 -1.93 -14.41 2.43
CA VAL A 75 -2.05 -14.20 0.98
C VAL A 75 -2.53 -15.47 0.28
N ARG A 76 -3.05 -15.36 -0.96
CA ARG A 76 -3.55 -16.55 -1.69
C ARG A 76 -2.42 -17.57 -1.91
N GLY A 77 -2.62 -18.80 -1.44
CA GLY A 77 -1.70 -19.93 -1.59
C GLY A 77 -1.47 -20.34 -3.05
N LYS A 78 -0.47 -21.19 -3.30
CA LYS A 78 -0.18 -21.73 -4.64
C LYS A 78 -1.38 -22.47 -5.24
N THR A 79 -2.14 -23.18 -4.42
CA THR A 79 -3.31 -24.00 -4.78
C THR A 79 -4.64 -23.29 -4.53
N TYR A 80 -4.63 -21.97 -4.27
CA TYR A 80 -5.81 -21.19 -3.89
C TYR A 80 -6.98 -21.34 -4.87
N MET A 81 -6.71 -21.53 -6.17
CA MET A 81 -7.76 -21.69 -7.18
C MET A 81 -8.62 -22.94 -6.95
N ASP A 82 -8.09 -23.95 -6.25
CA ASP A 82 -8.78 -25.19 -5.92
C ASP A 82 -9.29 -25.21 -4.48
N ASP A 83 -8.45 -24.82 -3.52
CA ASP A 83 -8.71 -25.00 -2.08
C ASP A 83 -9.21 -23.74 -1.37
N GLN A 84 -9.06 -22.56 -1.98
CA GLN A 84 -9.32 -21.24 -1.38
C GLN A 84 -8.53 -21.00 -0.06
N GLU A 85 -7.39 -21.67 0.12
CA GLU A 85 -6.57 -21.55 1.31
C GLU A 85 -5.51 -20.45 1.18
N LYS A 86 -5.50 -19.55 2.18
CA LYS A 86 -4.45 -18.54 2.32
C LYS A 86 -3.30 -19.10 3.15
N VAL A 87 -2.12 -18.59 2.89
CA VAL A 87 -0.89 -18.96 3.59
C VAL A 87 -0.13 -17.71 4.03
N PRO A 88 0.75 -17.80 5.04
CA PRO A 88 1.66 -16.72 5.39
C PRO A 88 2.54 -16.30 4.20
N ALA A 89 2.67 -14.99 3.97
CA ALA A 89 3.39 -14.44 2.81
C ALA A 89 4.91 -14.57 2.92
N GLY A 90 5.44 -14.73 4.14
CA GLY A 90 6.87 -14.65 4.41
C GLY A 90 7.40 -13.22 4.23
N LYS A 91 8.70 -13.10 3.94
CA LYS A 91 9.35 -11.79 3.78
C LYS A 91 8.77 -11.02 2.61
N ALA A 92 8.58 -9.72 2.81
CA ALA A 92 8.26 -8.79 1.73
C ALA A 92 9.39 -8.77 0.69
N ILE A 93 9.01 -8.52 -0.56
CA ILE A 93 9.95 -8.45 -1.70
C ILE A 93 10.76 -7.16 -1.66
N GLY A 94 10.07 -6.03 -1.51
CA GLY A 94 10.66 -4.71 -1.50
C GLY A 94 11.12 -4.28 -0.12
N LYS A 95 11.96 -3.24 -0.12
CA LYS A 95 12.48 -2.57 1.06
C LYS A 95 11.97 -1.14 1.16
N LEU A 96 11.40 -0.77 2.30
CA LEU A 96 10.92 0.58 2.56
C LEU A 96 12.10 1.56 2.57
N LEU A 97 12.12 2.48 1.62
CA LEU A 97 13.15 3.50 1.46
C LEU A 97 12.86 4.71 2.33
N HIS A 98 11.68 5.31 2.12
CA HIS A 98 11.34 6.62 2.65
C HIS A 98 9.83 6.82 2.71
N VAL A 99 9.40 7.76 3.54
CA VAL A 99 8.03 8.27 3.59
C VAL A 99 8.10 9.78 3.65
N ASP A 100 7.44 10.43 2.70
CA ASP A 100 7.23 11.87 2.67
C ASP A 100 5.79 12.19 3.10
N LEU A 101 5.61 13.24 3.89
CA LEU A 101 4.30 13.84 4.17
C LEU A 101 4.30 15.25 3.59
N LEU A 102 3.56 15.42 2.51
CA LEU A 102 3.63 16.60 1.66
C LEU A 102 2.30 17.33 1.64
N LYS A 103 2.35 18.65 1.47
CA LYS A 103 1.18 19.51 1.26
C LYS A 103 1.32 20.28 -0.05
N PHE A 104 0.18 20.57 -0.68
CA PHE A 104 0.14 21.16 -2.01
C PHE A 104 -0.89 22.28 -2.10
N GLY A 105 -0.67 23.22 -3.04
CA GLY A 105 -1.59 24.32 -3.25
C GLY A 105 -2.89 23.87 -3.92
N THR A 106 -2.81 22.86 -4.79
CA THR A 106 -3.99 22.28 -5.45
C THR A 106 -3.95 20.76 -5.47
N ALA A 107 -5.08 20.13 -5.78
CA ALA A 107 -5.19 18.68 -5.89
C ALA A 107 -4.36 18.13 -7.07
N GLU A 108 -4.35 18.84 -8.19
CA GLU A 108 -3.65 18.43 -9.41
C GLU A 108 -2.12 18.40 -9.24
N GLU A 109 -1.59 19.17 -8.29
CA GLU A 109 -0.16 19.17 -7.99
C GLU A 109 0.32 17.89 -7.31
N ARG A 110 -0.60 17.08 -6.78
CA ARG A 110 -0.34 15.79 -6.13
C ARG A 110 -0.10 14.64 -7.10
N HIS A 111 -0.35 14.83 -8.39
CA HIS A 111 -0.20 13.76 -9.37
C HIS A 111 1.24 13.65 -9.88
N HIS A 112 1.67 12.42 -10.16
CA HIS A 112 2.97 12.10 -10.79
C HIS A 112 4.16 12.75 -10.06
N LEU A 113 4.18 12.64 -8.74
CA LEU A 113 5.19 13.22 -7.87
C LEU A 113 6.59 12.72 -8.18
N ALA A 114 6.74 11.50 -8.70
CA ALA A 114 8.02 10.96 -9.12
C ALA A 114 8.78 11.88 -10.11
N MET A 115 8.07 12.59 -11.00
CA MET A 115 8.70 13.54 -11.91
C MET A 115 9.36 14.72 -11.19
N LYS A 116 8.70 15.23 -10.15
CA LYS A 116 9.24 16.32 -9.32
C LYS A 116 10.34 15.78 -8.42
N GLU A 117 10.12 14.60 -7.82
CA GLU A 117 11.04 13.91 -6.92
C GLU A 117 12.39 13.68 -7.58
N GLU A 118 12.43 13.24 -8.84
CA GLU A 118 13.68 12.98 -9.57
C GLU A 118 14.58 14.22 -9.72
N THR A 119 14.00 15.42 -9.65
CA THR A 119 14.73 16.70 -9.73
C THR A 119 15.02 17.32 -8.35
N ARG A 120 14.45 16.76 -7.28
CA ARG A 120 14.62 17.24 -5.91
C ARG A 120 16.08 17.06 -5.46
N PRO A 121 16.70 18.03 -4.77
CA PRO A 121 18.00 17.83 -4.13
C PRO A 121 17.97 16.60 -3.23
N ASN A 122 19.00 15.75 -3.29
CA ASN A 122 19.02 14.47 -2.57
C ASN A 122 17.79 13.59 -2.88
N SER A 123 17.40 13.49 -4.15
CA SER A 123 16.28 12.66 -4.60
C SER A 123 16.46 11.18 -4.25
N VAL A 124 15.37 10.54 -3.82
CA VAL A 124 15.24 9.09 -3.64
C VAL A 124 15.47 8.39 -4.98
N LEU A 125 14.82 8.85 -6.04
CA LEU A 125 14.90 8.25 -7.38
C LEU A 125 16.29 8.40 -8.02
N ALA A 126 16.92 9.57 -7.87
CA ALA A 126 18.27 9.80 -8.38
C ALA A 126 19.30 8.93 -7.64
N TYR A 127 19.19 8.85 -6.31
CA TYR A 127 20.04 7.98 -5.50
C TYR A 127 19.86 6.51 -5.88
N CYS A 128 18.62 6.02 -6.00
CA CYS A 128 18.36 4.63 -6.33
C CYS A 128 18.84 4.27 -7.74
N ARG A 129 18.70 5.18 -8.71
CA ARG A 129 19.23 4.96 -10.07
C ARG A 129 20.76 4.78 -10.08
N GLU A 130 21.48 5.47 -9.21
CA GLU A 130 22.94 5.36 -9.13
C GLU A 130 23.39 4.15 -8.31
N ALA A 131 22.79 3.94 -7.15
CA ALA A 131 23.18 2.89 -6.21
C ALA A 131 22.63 1.50 -6.57
N PHE A 132 21.47 1.45 -7.22
CA PHE A 132 20.71 0.22 -7.52
C PHE A 132 20.15 0.26 -8.97
N PRO A 133 21.01 0.31 -10.00
CA PRO A 133 20.60 0.57 -11.39
C PRO A 133 19.64 -0.48 -11.97
N ASP A 134 19.67 -1.71 -11.47
CA ASP A 134 18.79 -2.80 -11.91
C ASP A 134 17.51 -2.93 -11.06
N SER A 135 17.35 -2.08 -10.05
CA SER A 135 16.17 -2.05 -9.17
C SER A 135 15.16 -1.02 -9.63
N ARG A 136 13.89 -1.21 -9.22
CA ARG A 136 12.79 -0.29 -9.51
C ARG A 136 12.28 0.31 -8.21
N VAL A 137 12.02 1.62 -8.18
CA VAL A 137 11.33 2.24 -7.04
C VAL A 137 9.82 2.13 -7.25
N PHE A 138 9.11 1.52 -6.31
CA PHE A 138 7.65 1.49 -6.28
C PHE A 138 7.14 2.56 -5.33
N ILE A 139 6.26 3.42 -5.82
CA ILE A 139 5.76 4.58 -5.09
C ILE A 139 4.25 4.42 -4.95
N VAL A 140 3.76 4.57 -3.73
CA VAL A 140 2.33 4.75 -3.46
C VAL A 140 2.15 6.12 -2.84
N ASN A 141 1.33 6.94 -3.49
CA ASN A 141 0.93 8.26 -3.01
C ASN A 141 -0.53 8.17 -2.57
N ILE A 142 -0.75 8.27 -1.26
CA ILE A 142 -2.09 8.30 -0.68
C ILE A 142 -2.51 9.77 -0.57
N GLU A 143 -3.43 10.19 -1.43
CA GLU A 143 -3.96 11.55 -1.43
C GLU A 143 -5.04 11.68 -0.37
N LEU A 144 -4.71 12.42 0.69
CA LEU A 144 -5.59 12.56 1.84
C LEU A 144 -6.68 13.60 1.57
N PRO A 145 -7.94 13.32 1.95
CA PRO A 145 -9.05 14.23 1.73
C PRO A 145 -9.06 15.34 2.79
N ASN A 146 -8.27 16.39 2.57
CA ASN A 146 -8.22 17.56 3.45
C ASN A 146 -8.02 18.86 2.67
N ALA A 147 -8.14 19.98 3.39
CA ALA A 147 -8.04 21.32 2.81
C ALA A 147 -6.62 21.68 2.35
N ASP A 148 -5.59 21.06 2.93
CA ASP A 148 -4.17 21.33 2.64
C ASP A 148 -3.62 20.42 1.53
N ASN A 149 -4.49 19.65 0.87
CA ASN A 149 -4.12 18.71 -0.17
C ASN A 149 -2.96 17.80 0.25
N LEU A 150 -3.03 17.16 1.41
CA LEU A 150 -1.91 16.35 1.88
C LEU A 150 -1.73 15.07 1.06
N SER A 151 -0.49 14.66 0.86
CA SER A 151 -0.10 13.34 0.35
C SER A 151 0.81 12.64 1.34
N LEU A 152 0.50 11.38 1.62
CA LEU A 152 1.44 10.45 2.24
C LEU A 152 2.10 9.63 1.13
N VAL A 153 3.35 9.93 0.81
CA VAL A 153 4.07 9.32 -0.30
C VAL A 153 5.08 8.32 0.24
N ILE A 154 4.96 7.07 -0.16
CA ILE A 154 5.75 5.98 0.39
C ILE A 154 6.53 5.31 -0.73
N TYR A 155 7.83 5.09 -0.49
CA TYR A 155 8.78 4.61 -1.47
C TYR A 155 9.34 3.24 -1.04
N TRP A 156 9.27 2.25 -1.92
CA TRP A 156 9.93 0.95 -1.73
C TRP A 156 10.92 0.68 -2.85
N LEU A 157 12.11 0.16 -2.51
CA LEU A 157 13.06 -0.37 -3.46
C LEU A 157 12.69 -1.82 -3.78
N LEU A 158 12.35 -2.10 -5.03
CA LEU A 158 12.11 -3.44 -5.51
C LEU A 158 13.39 -3.97 -6.16
N PRO A 159 13.95 -5.08 -5.65
CA PRO A 159 15.08 -5.73 -6.30
C PRO A 159 14.69 -6.26 -7.68
N PRO A 160 15.65 -6.47 -8.60
CA PRO A 160 15.37 -7.15 -9.86
C PRO A 160 14.81 -8.56 -9.60
N ALA A 161 14.11 -9.09 -10.61
CA ALA A 161 13.69 -10.49 -10.58
C ALA A 161 14.93 -11.40 -10.40
N PRO A 162 14.82 -12.49 -9.63
CA PRO A 162 15.94 -13.39 -9.37
C PRO A 162 16.47 -14.01 -10.67
N GLU A 163 17.79 -14.09 -10.81
CA GLU A 163 18.47 -14.68 -11.98
C GLU A 163 18.16 -16.17 -12.17
N THR A 164 17.82 -16.86 -11.08
CA THR A 164 17.50 -18.29 -11.03
C THR A 164 16.05 -18.52 -10.54
N PRO A 165 15.04 -18.32 -11.40
CA PRO A 165 13.62 -18.51 -11.07
C PRO A 165 13.27 -19.90 -10.51
N GLU A 166 14.09 -20.91 -10.81
CA GLU A 166 13.86 -22.31 -10.47
C GLU A 166 14.00 -22.61 -8.98
N GLU A 167 14.68 -21.75 -8.21
CA GLU A 167 14.89 -21.95 -6.76
C GLU A 167 13.70 -21.47 -5.90
N ASP A 168 12.90 -20.53 -6.43
CA ASP A 168 11.63 -20.07 -5.84
C ASP A 168 10.62 -19.76 -6.97
N GLU A 169 9.96 -20.80 -7.47
CA GLU A 169 8.93 -20.69 -8.52
C GLU A 169 7.80 -19.72 -8.12
N SER A 170 7.48 -19.63 -6.83
CA SER A 170 6.44 -18.74 -6.31
C SER A 170 6.85 -17.27 -6.40
N ALA A 171 8.09 -16.95 -6.07
CA ALA A 171 8.64 -15.62 -6.28
C ALA A 171 8.67 -15.30 -7.78
N ALA A 172 9.12 -16.23 -8.63
CA ALA A 172 9.17 -16.01 -10.07
C ALA A 172 7.79 -15.69 -10.66
N ALA A 173 6.73 -16.39 -10.24
CA ALA A 173 5.36 -16.10 -10.65
C ALA A 173 4.93 -14.68 -10.26
N PHE A 174 5.19 -14.29 -9.01
CA PHE A 174 4.87 -12.95 -8.55
C PHE A 174 5.65 -11.86 -9.29
N TYR A 175 6.95 -12.05 -9.57
CA TYR A 175 7.74 -11.10 -10.34
C TYR A 175 7.23 -10.93 -11.77
N ARG A 176 6.76 -12.00 -12.43
CA ARG A 176 6.12 -11.89 -13.75
C ARG A 176 4.84 -11.07 -13.69
N LEU A 177 3.99 -11.31 -12.68
CA LEU A 177 2.76 -10.54 -12.47
C LEU A 177 3.07 -9.06 -12.20
N LEU A 178 4.06 -8.79 -11.35
CA LEU A 178 4.53 -7.45 -11.02
C LEU A 178 5.09 -6.72 -12.24
N ASP A 179 5.90 -7.39 -13.07
CA ASP A 179 6.44 -6.76 -14.26
C ASP A 179 5.34 -6.43 -15.27
N ARG A 180 4.39 -7.36 -15.48
CA ARG A 180 3.19 -7.09 -16.27
C ARG A 180 2.38 -5.91 -15.71
N PHE A 181 2.19 -5.84 -14.40
CA PHE A 181 1.50 -4.72 -13.74
C PHE A 181 2.21 -3.39 -13.98
N CYS A 182 3.53 -3.36 -13.86
CA CYS A 182 4.32 -2.15 -14.03
C CYS A 182 4.44 -1.73 -15.50
N GLU A 183 4.69 -2.65 -16.43
CA GLU A 183 5.15 -2.31 -17.80
C GLU A 183 4.10 -2.51 -18.89
N GLU A 184 3.28 -3.56 -18.79
CA GLU A 184 2.45 -4.04 -19.90
C GLU A 184 0.95 -3.79 -19.73
N GLY A 185 0.45 -3.86 -18.49
CA GLY A 185 -0.97 -3.77 -18.18
C GLY A 185 -1.59 -2.44 -18.60
N ASP A 186 -2.90 -2.43 -18.83
CA ASP A 186 -3.70 -1.22 -18.86
C ASP A 186 -4.26 -0.90 -17.46
N ASP A 187 -4.96 0.22 -17.34
CA ASP A 187 -5.46 0.67 -16.04
C ASP A 187 -6.61 -0.21 -15.53
N GLU A 188 -7.40 -0.83 -16.43
CA GLU A 188 -8.41 -1.81 -16.04
C GLU A 188 -7.75 -3.03 -15.39
N PHE A 189 -6.69 -3.57 -16.01
CA PHE A 189 -5.89 -4.62 -15.42
C PHE A 189 -5.35 -4.17 -14.06
N ARG A 190 -4.68 -3.03 -13.96
CA ARG A 190 -4.08 -2.58 -12.70
C ARG A 190 -5.12 -2.37 -11.58
N ASN A 191 -6.28 -1.79 -11.92
CA ASN A 191 -7.37 -1.54 -10.97
C ASN A 191 -7.92 -2.82 -10.35
N ASN A 192 -7.86 -3.94 -11.09
CA ASN A 192 -8.31 -5.24 -10.62
C ASN A 192 -7.18 -6.09 -9.98
N ARG A 193 -5.98 -5.53 -9.79
CA ARG A 193 -4.81 -6.30 -9.33
C ARG A 193 -4.21 -5.76 -8.05
N PHE A 194 -4.06 -4.46 -7.92
CA PHE A 194 -3.41 -3.92 -6.73
C PHE A 194 -4.29 -4.09 -5.48
N LYS A 195 -3.70 -4.66 -4.42
CA LYS A 195 -4.34 -4.83 -3.11
C LYS A 195 -3.59 -4.08 -2.04
N LEU A 196 -4.36 -3.35 -1.24
CA LEU A 196 -3.90 -2.76 0.02
C LEU A 196 -4.49 -3.57 1.18
N ILE A 197 -3.65 -3.97 2.13
CA ILE A 197 -4.04 -4.71 3.34
C ILE A 197 -3.72 -3.82 4.53
N PRO A 198 -4.71 -3.10 5.10
CA PRO A 198 -4.51 -2.37 6.33
C PRO A 198 -4.56 -3.30 7.54
N ASN A 199 -3.79 -3.01 8.57
CA ASN A 199 -3.86 -3.64 9.88
C ASN A 199 -3.75 -2.57 10.95
N LEU A 200 -4.87 -2.26 11.61
CA LEU A 200 -4.91 -1.28 12.70
C LEU A 200 -4.35 -1.90 13.98
N VAL A 201 -3.10 -1.56 14.30
CA VAL A 201 -2.38 -2.06 15.49
C VAL A 201 -2.86 -1.34 16.74
N GLU A 202 -2.98 -0.02 16.67
CA GLU A 202 -3.47 0.83 17.76
C GLU A 202 -4.42 1.89 17.21
N GLY A 203 -5.54 2.10 17.90
CA GLY A 203 -6.51 3.11 17.53
C GLY A 203 -7.83 2.93 18.27
N PRO A 204 -8.75 3.91 18.15
CA PRO A 204 -10.07 3.81 18.73
C PRO A 204 -10.86 2.65 18.10
N TRP A 205 -11.67 1.96 18.91
CA TRP A 205 -12.47 0.79 18.48
C TRP A 205 -13.33 1.06 17.24
N ILE A 206 -13.86 2.28 17.09
CA ILE A 206 -14.64 2.66 15.91
C ILE A 206 -13.85 2.54 14.59
N LEU A 207 -12.54 2.80 14.61
CA LEU A 207 -11.70 2.64 13.43
C LEU A 207 -11.42 1.16 13.09
N GLN A 208 -11.47 0.25 14.06
CA GLN A 208 -11.31 -1.18 13.80
C GLN A 208 -12.46 -1.73 12.94
N THR A 209 -13.67 -1.19 13.11
CA THR A 209 -14.83 -1.55 12.28
C THR A 209 -14.74 -0.95 10.88
N LEU A 210 -14.27 0.29 10.76
CA LEU A 210 -14.20 1.01 9.49
C LEU A 210 -12.99 0.61 8.63
N VAL A 211 -11.91 0.16 9.26
CA VAL A 211 -10.67 -0.29 8.60
C VAL A 211 -10.40 -1.74 9.03
N PRO A 212 -11.21 -2.70 8.55
CA PRO A 212 -11.01 -4.10 8.89
C PRO A 212 -9.66 -4.59 8.37
N ASN A 213 -9.02 -5.50 9.13
CA ASN A 213 -7.76 -6.12 8.73
C ASN A 213 -7.97 -7.13 7.60
N ARG A 214 -8.14 -6.62 6.37
CA ARG A 214 -8.43 -7.44 5.19
C ARG A 214 -7.96 -6.76 3.90
N PRO A 215 -7.52 -7.52 2.89
CA PRO A 215 -7.21 -6.98 1.58
C PRO A 215 -8.41 -6.27 0.94
N ALA A 216 -8.13 -5.15 0.29
CA ALA A 216 -9.06 -4.45 -0.60
C ALA A 216 -8.40 -4.20 -1.97
N LEU A 217 -9.14 -4.46 -3.05
CA LEU A 217 -8.75 -4.06 -4.40
C LEU A 217 -9.07 -2.57 -4.57
N THR A 218 -8.08 -1.70 -4.34
CA THR A 218 -8.34 -0.25 -4.24
C THR A 218 -8.87 0.34 -5.55
N GLY A 219 -8.51 -0.20 -6.71
CA GLY A 219 -8.99 0.28 -8.01
C GLY A 219 -10.45 0.01 -8.33
N THR A 220 -11.10 -0.87 -7.56
CA THR A 220 -12.55 -1.07 -7.63
C THR A 220 -13.30 -0.07 -6.74
N LYS A 221 -12.59 0.62 -5.85
CA LYS A 221 -13.14 1.47 -4.79
C LYS A 221 -12.77 2.95 -4.91
N LEU A 222 -11.62 3.23 -5.53
CA LEU A 222 -11.01 4.55 -5.64
C LEU A 222 -10.63 4.80 -7.10
N THR A 223 -10.63 6.07 -7.49
CA THR A 223 -9.87 6.53 -8.66
C THR A 223 -8.38 6.32 -8.37
N GLN A 224 -7.67 5.75 -9.33
CA GLN A 224 -6.23 5.55 -9.27
C GLN A 224 -5.58 6.11 -10.52
N HIS A 225 -4.38 6.68 -10.35
CA HIS A 225 -3.55 7.11 -11.46
C HIS A 225 -2.21 6.39 -11.42
N TYR A 226 -1.73 6.00 -12.60
CA TYR A 226 -0.53 5.19 -12.74
C TYR A 226 0.50 5.93 -13.60
N PHE A 227 1.71 6.02 -13.07
CA PHE A 227 2.82 6.65 -13.77
C PHE A 227 4.04 5.76 -13.73
N ARG A 228 4.80 5.72 -14.83
CA ARG A 228 5.97 4.86 -14.91
C ARG A 228 7.07 5.46 -15.76
N ARG A 229 8.31 5.12 -15.39
CA ARG A 229 9.54 5.29 -16.18
C ARG A 229 10.46 4.11 -15.91
N SER A 230 11.65 4.12 -16.52
CA SER A 230 12.61 3.02 -16.42
C SER A 230 13.01 2.66 -14.97
N ASN A 231 13.04 3.62 -14.05
CA ASN A 231 13.50 3.43 -12.67
C ASN A 231 12.39 3.50 -11.62
N TYR A 232 11.13 3.77 -12.00
CA TYR A 232 10.04 3.81 -11.03
C TYR A 232 8.67 3.45 -11.61
N PHE A 233 7.80 3.01 -10.71
CA PHE A 233 6.37 2.92 -10.90
C PHE A 233 5.68 3.65 -9.75
N GLU A 234 4.74 4.54 -10.06
CA GLU A 234 3.98 5.34 -9.12
C GLU A 234 2.48 5.05 -9.27
N LEU A 235 1.83 4.85 -8.13
CA LEU A 235 0.40 4.65 -7.96
C LEU A 235 -0.16 5.74 -7.04
N ASP A 236 -0.98 6.61 -7.59
CA ASP A 236 -1.72 7.62 -6.84
C ASP A 236 -3.09 7.06 -6.45
N LEU A 237 -3.43 7.12 -5.16
CA LEU A 237 -4.70 6.70 -4.59
C LEU A 237 -5.50 7.92 -4.16
N ASP A 238 -6.51 8.31 -4.95
CA ASP A 238 -7.40 9.41 -4.60
C ASP A 238 -8.48 8.95 -3.61
N ILE A 239 -8.26 9.19 -2.32
CA ILE A 239 -9.22 8.84 -1.26
C ILE A 239 -10.50 9.66 -1.36
N ALA A 240 -10.43 10.89 -1.89
CA ALA A 240 -11.60 11.76 -2.02
C ALA A 240 -12.55 11.33 -3.15
N SER A 241 -12.10 10.45 -4.05
CA SER A 241 -12.92 9.90 -5.15
C SER A 241 -14.11 9.04 -4.70
N SER A 242 -14.10 8.55 -3.46
CA SER A 242 -15.18 7.77 -2.87
C SER A 242 -15.67 8.40 -1.58
N THR A 243 -16.98 8.65 -1.46
CA THR A 243 -17.55 9.30 -0.26
C THR A 243 -17.32 8.47 1.01
N ALA A 244 -17.41 7.14 0.92
CA ALA A 244 -17.11 6.25 2.03
C ALA A 244 -15.62 6.27 2.40
N ALA A 245 -14.73 6.19 1.41
CA ALA A 245 -13.29 6.28 1.63
C ALA A 245 -12.88 7.63 2.20
N GLN A 246 -13.48 8.72 1.70
CA GLN A 246 -13.28 10.08 2.19
C GLN A 246 -13.64 10.20 3.67
N TYR A 247 -14.78 9.63 4.07
CA TYR A 247 -15.21 9.61 5.46
C TYR A 247 -14.23 8.84 6.35
N ILE A 248 -13.86 7.62 5.95
CA ILE A 248 -12.89 6.78 6.68
C ILE A 248 -11.53 7.47 6.76
N GLY A 249 -11.04 8.04 5.66
CA GLY A 249 -9.79 8.77 5.57
C GLY A 249 -9.77 10.01 6.46
N ALA A 250 -10.86 10.78 6.51
CA ALA A 250 -11.00 11.92 7.44
C ALA A 250 -10.99 11.47 8.91
N MET A 251 -11.61 10.33 9.21
CA MET A 251 -11.56 9.73 10.56
C MET A 251 -10.14 9.29 10.92
N CYS A 252 -9.42 8.59 10.03
CA CYS A 252 -8.02 8.23 10.25
C CYS A 252 -7.15 9.47 10.48
N GLN A 253 -7.34 10.54 9.70
CA GLN A 253 -6.63 11.80 9.88
C GLN A 253 -6.90 12.45 11.23
N SER A 254 -8.15 12.43 11.72
CA SER A 254 -8.52 13.01 13.02
C SER A 254 -7.86 12.30 14.20
N TRP A 255 -7.46 11.04 14.01
CA TRP A 255 -6.77 10.23 15.01
C TRP A 255 -5.30 9.99 14.65
N ALA A 256 -4.74 10.72 13.66
CA ALA A 256 -3.40 10.50 13.10
C ALA A 256 -2.31 10.32 14.17
N SER A 257 -2.32 11.21 15.16
CA SER A 257 -1.37 11.25 16.28
C SER A 257 -1.60 10.20 17.38
N TYR A 258 -2.65 9.38 17.26
CA TYR A 258 -3.02 8.33 18.22
C TYR A 258 -3.17 6.95 17.57
N LEU A 259 -3.05 6.84 16.24
CA LEU A 259 -3.13 5.56 15.57
C LEU A 259 -1.75 4.96 15.30
N ARG A 260 -1.70 3.63 15.25
CA ARG A 260 -0.63 2.87 14.63
C ARG A 260 -1.23 1.89 13.66
N MET A 261 -0.84 1.96 12.40
CA MET A 261 -1.37 1.12 11.33
C MET A 261 -0.24 0.57 10.48
N HIS A 262 -0.34 -0.72 10.15
CA HIS A 262 0.47 -1.32 9.10
C HIS A 262 -0.33 -1.30 7.80
N LEU A 263 0.33 -0.94 6.71
CA LEU A 263 -0.20 -1.08 5.36
C LEU A 263 0.72 -2.03 4.61
N TYR A 264 0.15 -3.11 4.06
CA TYR A 264 0.87 -4.03 3.19
C TYR A 264 0.32 -3.98 1.78
N LEU A 265 1.22 -4.13 0.81
CA LEU A 265 0.95 -4.08 -0.61
C LEU A 265 1.09 -5.47 -1.20
N THR A 266 0.19 -5.87 -2.10
CA THR A 266 0.34 -7.09 -2.90
C THR A 266 -0.42 -6.95 -4.22
N LEU A 267 -0.25 -7.93 -5.11
CA LEU A 267 -0.97 -8.02 -6.37
C LEU A 267 -1.84 -9.28 -6.37
N GLN A 268 -3.06 -9.16 -6.88
CA GLN A 268 -4.02 -10.26 -6.95
C GLN A 268 -3.70 -11.19 -8.12
N GLY A 269 -3.42 -12.45 -7.78
CA GLY A 269 -3.34 -13.55 -8.75
C GLY A 269 -4.73 -14.07 -9.10
N GLU A 270 -5.02 -14.22 -10.38
CA GLU A 270 -6.32 -14.66 -10.92
C GLU A 270 -6.27 -16.06 -11.55
N ASN A 271 -5.09 -16.64 -11.68
CA ASN A 271 -4.90 -18.02 -12.15
C ASN A 271 -3.68 -18.65 -11.47
N GLU A 272 -3.52 -19.96 -11.64
CA GLU A 272 -2.45 -20.76 -11.04
C GLU A 272 -1.04 -20.25 -11.39
N ASP A 273 -0.83 -19.72 -12.61
CA ASP A 273 0.48 -19.24 -13.08
C ASP A 273 0.90 -17.90 -12.43
N GLU A 274 -0.03 -17.24 -11.75
CA GLU A 274 0.14 -15.98 -11.02
C GLU A 274 0.22 -16.19 -9.48
N LEU A 275 0.10 -17.44 -9.02
CA LEU A 275 0.16 -17.82 -7.60
C LEU A 275 1.49 -18.50 -7.27
N GLN A 276 1.99 -18.44 -6.04
CA GLN A 276 1.45 -17.82 -4.84
C GLN A 276 1.58 -16.28 -4.86
N GLU A 277 0.62 -15.58 -4.25
CA GLU A 277 0.77 -14.15 -3.97
C GLU A 277 1.89 -13.89 -2.95
N ARG A 278 2.52 -12.71 -3.02
CA ARG A 278 3.58 -12.26 -2.10
C ARG A 278 3.33 -10.83 -1.66
N VAL A 279 3.83 -10.43 -0.49
CA VAL A 279 3.80 -9.03 -0.08
C VAL A 279 4.91 -8.27 -0.83
N LEU A 280 4.51 -7.23 -1.56
CA LEU A 280 5.42 -6.36 -2.30
C LEU A 280 6.20 -5.45 -1.35
N GLY A 281 5.53 -4.87 -0.36
CA GLY A 281 6.13 -3.97 0.61
C GLY A 281 5.18 -3.70 1.78
N GLY A 282 5.73 -3.22 2.88
CA GLY A 282 4.96 -2.82 4.06
C GLY A 282 5.43 -1.47 4.60
N VAL A 283 4.53 -0.77 5.30
CA VAL A 283 4.86 0.42 6.10
C VAL A 283 4.07 0.42 7.40
N ASP A 284 4.74 0.65 8.52
CA ASP A 284 4.15 1.00 9.81
C ASP A 284 4.10 2.52 9.87
N VAL A 285 2.90 3.10 10.03
CA VAL A 285 2.69 4.51 10.31
C VAL A 285 2.16 4.62 11.73
N SER A 286 2.93 5.26 12.62
CA SER A 286 2.62 5.38 14.04
C SER A 286 2.64 6.83 14.50
N TYR A 287 1.51 7.28 15.05
CA TYR A 287 1.31 8.58 15.68
C TYR A 287 1.73 9.75 14.79
N LEU A 288 1.30 9.70 13.52
CA LEU A 288 1.67 10.68 12.51
C LEU A 288 1.10 12.05 12.88
N ASP A 289 1.97 13.05 12.99
CA ASP A 289 1.56 14.44 13.15
C ASP A 289 1.43 15.08 11.77
N LEU A 290 0.19 15.32 11.34
CA LEU A 290 -0.11 15.88 10.02
C LEU A 290 0.34 17.34 9.88
N GLU A 291 0.55 18.06 10.98
CA GLU A 291 1.04 19.45 10.95
C GLU A 291 2.50 19.56 10.49
N LEU A 292 3.24 18.44 10.53
CA LEU A 292 4.62 18.35 10.05
C LEU A 292 4.73 18.23 8.53
N ALA A 293 3.61 18.27 7.80
CA ALA A 293 3.62 18.24 6.35
C ALA A 293 4.40 19.42 5.74
N THR A 294 5.34 19.09 4.87
CA THR A 294 6.19 20.07 4.17
C THR A 294 5.67 20.34 2.77
N GLU A 295 5.93 21.54 2.24
CA GLU A 295 5.68 21.79 0.82
C GLU A 295 6.64 20.93 -0.02
N PHE A 296 6.20 20.51 -1.21
CA PHE A 296 7.07 19.85 -2.16
C PHE A 296 8.03 20.90 -2.77
N SER A 297 9.26 20.96 -2.27
CA SER A 297 10.33 21.87 -2.73
C SER A 297 11.38 21.19 -3.59
#